data_AF-A0A239VI46-F1
#
_entry.id   AF-A0A239VI46-F1
#
_cell.length_a   1.000
_cell.length_b   1.000
_cell.length_c   1.000
_cell.angle_alpha   90.00
_cell.angle_beta   90.00
_cell.angle_gamma   90.00
#
_symmetry.space_group_name_H-M   'P 1'
#
loop_
_entity.id
_entity.type
_entity.pdbx_description
1 polymer ?
#
loop_
_entity_poly.entity_id
_entity_poly.type
_entity_poly.pdbx_seq_one_letter_code
_entity_poly.pdbx_strand_id
1 'polypeptide(L)'
;MSNGTRSPQEIENDIVRSRNRLAATVDELAYRVKPKTIVARQAESARETLNKAVKNEHGEPRLEVIAPAAIVVVGLTAVAIARRARG
;
A
#
# COMPACT_ATOMS: atom_id res chain seq x y z
N MET A 1 3.15 -47.67 32.82
CA MET A 1 2.64 -46.58 31.94
C MET A 1 3.04 -45.26 32.58
N SER A 2 4.26 -44.78 32.30
CA SER A 2 4.74 -43.48 32.79
C SER A 2 4.06 -42.38 31.99
N ASN A 3 3.06 -41.73 32.59
CA ASN A 3 2.52 -40.45 32.11
C ASN A 3 3.60 -39.38 32.35
N GLY A 4 4.63 -39.38 31.51
CA GLY A 4 5.76 -38.47 31.62
C GLY A 4 5.31 -37.06 31.27
N THR A 5 5.11 -36.22 32.26
CA THR A 5 5.05 -34.76 32.08
C THR A 5 6.30 -34.36 31.30
N ARG A 6 6.11 -33.88 30.05
CA ARG A 6 7.19 -33.35 29.21
C ARG A 6 8.10 -32.47 30.05
N SER A 7 9.40 -32.72 30.00
CA SER A 7 10.36 -31.89 30.70
C SER A 7 10.34 -30.46 30.14
N PRO A 8 10.63 -29.43 30.95
CA PRO A 8 10.69 -28.05 30.47
C PRO A 8 11.61 -27.86 29.26
N GLN A 9 12.72 -28.59 29.21
CA GLN A 9 13.68 -28.56 28.10
C GLN A 9 13.10 -29.13 26.80
N GLU A 10 12.28 -30.17 26.88
CA GLU A 10 11.58 -30.72 25.71
C GLU A 10 10.53 -29.75 25.17
N ILE A 11 9.84 -29.02 26.05
CA ILE A 11 8.87 -27.98 25.65
C ILE A 11 9.59 -26.83 24.94
N GLU A 12 10.72 -26.36 25.48
CA GLU A 12 11.49 -25.28 24.86
C GLU A 12 12.02 -25.67 23.48
N ASN A 13 12.56 -26.89 23.35
CA ASN A 13 13.00 -27.43 22.06
C ASN A 13 11.85 -27.54 21.05
N ASP A 14 10.64 -27.90 21.50
CA ASP A 14 9.46 -27.98 20.64
C ASP A 14 8.95 -26.59 20.22
N ILE A 15 9.01 -25.60 21.12
CA ILE A 15 8.69 -24.20 20.82
C ILE A 15 9.65 -23.66 19.76
N VAL A 16 10.95 -23.88 19.89
CA VAL A 16 11.95 -23.43 18.91
C VAL A 16 11.68 -24.07 17.55
N ARG A 17 11.39 -25.38 17.50
CA ARG A 17 11.03 -26.09 16.27
C ARG A 17 9.77 -25.51 15.63
N SER A 18 8.75 -25.25 16.43
CA SER A 18 7.47 -24.68 15.99
C SER A 18 7.64 -23.26 15.44
N ARG A 19 8.44 -22.42 16.11
CA ARG A 19 8.77 -21.07 15.65
C ARG A 19 9.48 -21.08 14.30
N ASN A 20 10.47 -21.96 14.12
CA ASN A 20 11.20 -22.08 12.86
C ASN A 20 10.28 -22.49 11.70
N ARG A 21 9.35 -23.43 11.95
CA ARG A 21 8.36 -23.86 10.95
C ARG A 21 7.41 -22.72 10.57
N LEU A 22 6.99 -21.92 11.56
CA LEU A 22 6.10 -20.79 11.33
C LEU A 22 6.79 -19.67 10.54
N ALA A 23 8.03 -19.33 10.88
CA ALA A 23 8.82 -18.35 10.14
C ALA A 23 8.98 -18.74 8.67
N ALA A 24 9.35 -20.00 8.40
CA ALA A 24 9.45 -20.52 7.03
C ALA A 24 8.11 -20.46 6.27
N THR A 25 7.00 -20.73 6.96
CA THR A 25 5.66 -20.67 6.36
C THR A 25 5.24 -19.24 6.06
N VAL A 26 5.57 -18.29 6.95
CA VAL A 26 5.30 -16.86 6.76
C VAL A 26 6.08 -16.31 5.58
N ASP A 27 7.35 -16.69 5.44
CA ASP A 27 8.18 -16.28 4.30
C ASP A 27 7.66 -16.85 2.97
N GLU A 28 7.23 -18.12 2.95
CA GLU A 28 6.59 -18.71 1.78
C GLU A 28 5.27 -17.99 1.46
N LEU A 29 4.46 -17.66 2.47
CA LEU A 29 3.21 -16.93 2.28
C LEU A 29 3.47 -15.52 1.76
N ALA A 30 4.46 -14.82 2.30
CA ALA A 30 4.87 -13.49 1.85
C ALA A 30 5.35 -13.50 0.38
N TYR A 31 6.01 -14.57 -0.04
CA TYR A 31 6.44 -14.75 -1.43
C TYR A 31 5.30 -15.17 -2.36
N ARG A 32 4.40 -16.07 -1.91
CA ARG A 32 3.32 -16.68 -2.70
C ARG A 32 2.08 -15.78 -2.82
N VAL A 33 1.82 -14.95 -1.81
CA VAL A 33 0.85 -13.85 -1.91
C VAL A 33 1.47 -12.84 -2.86
N LYS A 34 1.18 -12.96 -4.16
CA LYS A 34 1.76 -12.14 -5.24
C LYS A 34 1.81 -10.67 -4.81
N PRO A 35 2.97 -10.15 -4.36
CA PRO A 35 3.04 -8.79 -3.81
C PRO A 35 2.64 -7.79 -4.88
N LYS A 36 3.02 -8.10 -6.13
CA LYS A 36 2.63 -7.39 -7.34
C LYS A 36 1.11 -7.25 -7.51
N THR A 37 0.33 -8.27 -7.14
CA THR A 37 -1.14 -8.23 -7.27
C THR A 37 -1.79 -7.42 -6.15
N ILE A 38 -1.20 -7.39 -4.94
CA ILE A 38 -1.66 -6.48 -3.87
C ILE A 38 -1.40 -5.03 -4.27
N VAL A 39 -0.17 -4.73 -4.69
CA VAL A 39 0.21 -3.37 -5.13
C VAL A 39 -0.63 -2.93 -6.33
N ALA A 40 -0.85 -3.82 -7.31
CA ALA A 40 -1.70 -3.51 -8.46
C ALA A 40 -3.14 -3.19 -8.06
N ARG A 41 -3.74 -3.98 -7.16
CA ARG A 41 -5.08 -3.69 -6.62
C ARG A 41 -5.14 -2.37 -5.88
N GLN A 42 -4.16 -2.08 -5.02
CA GLN A 42 -4.10 -0.80 -4.32
C GLN A 42 -3.97 0.38 -5.30
N ALA A 43 -3.14 0.25 -6.33
CA ALA A 43 -2.99 1.27 -7.37
C ALA A 43 -4.28 1.47 -8.16
N GLU A 44 -5.00 0.40 -8.47
CA GLU A 44 -6.30 0.44 -9.15
C GLU A 44 -7.37 1.13 -8.30
N SER A 45 -7.49 0.76 -7.01
CA SER A 45 -8.39 1.42 -6.07
C SER A 45 -8.07 2.91 -5.92
N ALA A 46 -6.79 3.27 -5.81
CA ALA A 46 -6.38 4.67 -5.74
C ALA A 46 -6.76 5.43 -7.01
N ARG A 47 -6.53 4.85 -8.20
CA ARG A 47 -6.95 5.42 -9.49
C ARG A 47 -8.46 5.61 -9.57
N GLU A 48 -9.23 4.64 -9.09
CA GLU A 48 -10.69 4.73 -9.07
C GLU A 48 -11.18 5.86 -8.17
N THR A 49 -10.61 6.00 -6.97
CA THR A 49 -10.92 7.12 -6.06
C THR A 49 -10.60 8.47 -6.72
N LEU A 50 -9.43 8.59 -7.35
CA LEU A 50 -9.04 9.81 -8.06
C LEU A 50 -9.98 10.09 -9.23
N ASN A 51 -10.33 9.06 -10.02
CA ASN A 51 -11.25 9.19 -11.14
C ASN A 51 -12.64 9.65 -10.69
N LYS A 52 -13.19 9.11 -9.60
CA LYS A 52 -14.46 9.57 -9.02
C LYS A 52 -14.38 10.99 -8.48
N ALA A 53 -13.22 11.42 -7.96
CA ALA A 53 -13.05 12.79 -7.51
C ALA A 53 -13.10 13.79 -8.67
N VAL A 54 -12.54 13.42 -9.83
CA VAL A 54 -12.41 14.31 -11.00
C VAL A 54 -13.48 14.11 -12.09
N LYS A 55 -14.22 13.00 -12.08
CA LYS A 55 -15.29 12.68 -13.04
C LYS A 55 -16.65 12.52 -12.36
N ASN A 56 -17.73 12.89 -13.06
CA ASN A 56 -19.10 12.67 -12.60
C ASN A 56 -19.57 11.24 -12.94
N GLU A 57 -20.79 10.89 -12.53
CA GLU A 57 -21.39 9.57 -12.75
C GLU A 57 -21.58 9.22 -14.24
N HIS A 58 -21.63 10.23 -15.11
CA HIS A 58 -21.74 10.09 -16.56
C HIS A 58 -20.37 10.00 -17.26
N GLY A 59 -19.27 10.06 -16.49
CA GLY A 59 -17.89 9.97 -17.00
C GLY A 59 -17.31 11.30 -17.50
N GLU A 60 -18.05 12.40 -17.34
CA GLU A 60 -17.61 13.74 -17.74
C GLU A 60 -16.68 14.36 -16.71
N PRO A 61 -15.70 15.17 -17.15
CA PRO A 61 -14.85 15.92 -16.24
C PRO A 61 -15.67 16.85 -15.33
N ARG A 62 -15.47 16.77 -14.02
CA ARG A 62 -16.09 17.67 -13.04
C ARG A 62 -15.40 19.03 -13.14
N LEU A 63 -15.96 19.92 -13.95
CA LEU A 63 -15.41 21.25 -14.18
C LEU A 63 -15.27 22.04 -12.88
N GLU A 64 -16.19 21.85 -11.92
CA GLU A 64 -16.13 22.44 -10.58
C GLU A 64 -14.85 22.05 -9.80
N VAL A 65 -14.28 20.87 -10.06
CA VAL A 65 -13.07 20.36 -9.40
C VAL A 65 -11.83 20.67 -10.23
N ILE A 66 -11.90 20.45 -11.54
CA ILE A 66 -10.75 20.57 -12.44
C ILE A 66 -10.38 22.04 -12.69
N ALA A 67 -11.37 22.92 -12.86
CA ALA A 67 -11.11 24.33 -13.14
C ALA A 67 -10.28 25.03 -12.03
N PRO A 68 -10.65 24.96 -10.73
CA PRO A 68 -9.83 25.58 -9.69
C PRO A 68 -8.45 24.92 -9.56
N ALA A 69 -8.35 23.60 -9.72
CA ALA A 69 -7.06 22.91 -9.70
C ALA A 69 -6.13 23.41 -10.83
N ALA A 70 -6.67 23.57 -12.05
CA ALA A 70 -5.92 24.10 -13.18
C ALA A 70 -5.43 25.54 -12.92
N ILE A 71 -6.27 26.40 -12.34
CA ILE A 71 -5.90 27.77 -11.96
C ILE A 71 -4.72 27.77 -10.98
N VAL A 72 -4.76 26.92 -9.95
CA VAL A 72 -3.68 26.81 -8.97
C VAL A 72 -2.37 26.37 -9.64
N VAL A 73 -2.40 25.35 -10.50
CA VAL A 73 -1.21 24.85 -11.21
C VAL A 73 -0.61 25.94 -12.10
N VAL A 74 -1.44 26.65 -12.86
CA VAL A 74 -1.00 27.76 -13.70
C VAL A 74 -0.40 28.88 -12.85
N GLY A 75 -1.05 29.27 -11.75
CA GLY A 75 -0.57 30.30 -10.85
C GLY A 75 0.79 29.94 -10.22
N LEU A 76 0.94 28.72 -9.71
CA LEU A 76 2.21 28.25 -9.14
C LEU A 76 3.33 28.22 -10.19
N THR A 77 3.01 27.80 -11.41
CA THR A 77 3.97 27.77 -12.52
C THR A 77 4.43 29.18 -12.89
N ALA A 78 3.50 30.12 -13.01
CA ALA A 78 3.82 31.53 -13.28
C ALA A 78 4.69 32.13 -12.16
N VAL A 79 4.37 31.85 -10.90
CA VAL A 79 5.17 32.29 -9.74
C VAL A 79 6.58 31.71 -9.78
N ALA A 80 6.73 30.42 -10.07
CA ALA A 80 8.03 29.75 -10.16
C ALA A 80 8.91 30.36 -11.27
N ILE A 81 8.34 30.61 -12.46
CA ILE A 81 9.03 31.28 -13.57
C ILE A 81 9.42 32.70 -13.18
N ALA A 82 8.51 33.48 -12.60
CA ALA A 82 8.78 34.84 -12.18
C ALA A 82 9.84 34.93 -11.07
N ARG A 83 9.98 33.91 -10.21
CA ARG A 83 11.07 33.83 -9.23
C ARG A 83 12.41 33.54 -9.92
N ARG A 84 12.42 32.61 -10.89
CA ARG A 84 13.63 32.28 -11.66
C ARG A 84 14.14 33.45 -12.50
N ALA A 85 13.25 34.29 -13.03
CA ALA A 85 13.64 35.45 -13.82
C ALA A 85 14.17 36.64 -12.98
N ARG A 86 14.00 36.59 -11.65
CA ARG A 86 14.41 37.66 -10.72
C ARG A 86 15.66 37.32 -9.90
N GLY A 87 16.19 36.11 -10.02
CA GLY A 87 17.46 35.68 -9.43
C GLY A 87 18.49 35.47 -10.52
#